data_AF-A0A9X3J132-F1
#
_entry.id   AF-A0A9X3J132-F1
#
_cell.length_a   1.000
_cell.length_b   1.000
_cell.length_c   1.000
_cell.angle_alpha   90.00
_cell.angle_beta   90.00
_cell.angle_gamma   90.00
#
_symmetry.space_group_name_H-M   'P 1'
#
loop_
_entity.id
_entity.type
_entity.pdbx_description
1 polymer ?
#
loop_
_entity_poly.entity_id
_entity_poly.type
_entity_poly.pdbx_seq_one_letter_code
_entity_poly.pdbx_strand_id
1 'polypeptide(L)'
;MVVATLAWAATRMESVRRSLLGLEDPRMFATLRIGTALMTIQCFWNLKPYWRMLWSDEGLYDLDEIRSRFGSSALMGWTPEDGFLDHWAVLKYLWGKHSLFYFWSSPDGVEWVMYGIFGVLLLYAFGVLSRLTGVLSWLLVCSVYNHNGLYLEGTDTVYRTLWWVLIFARTGDAWSVDNWVRCKLLRRAGKLQEVGEPAQPGKQPVYRLVPSWPRYLIMAQLVAIYTATGIVKTGNVWVQGDALYYALNMDHFYRFEDWTQQVSAIFGTNLFRLMTWVTRWWEEHFAIAMLGAIVGFQLRHRDQPWFVAQDRPWRRWLGRVALVLGYLALYRISVLAYPYVGELPKNQPEQVATIVSSGIFRVHITMGVVVPLLVAAWFALGRWPLKVRRWTIDQSFVQRWLLGRRLWLTLGVVFHGFLILFMNIGMFPFIMLMVYVAWLRGEEIAAALHWVWRQLRRTGLRRVLPASGEQWFGPAQRPEDLPARGSKIADAVVVVLGLLLLAIIYKRIGGDRDVGGLVYAWLGLVAAVALVFRFAARRLRHVFKNMSEVPHSAALGGAPGLAGGALYRAVAPA
;
A
#
# COMPACT_ATOMS: atom_id res chain seq x y z
N MET A 1 9.00 -16.73 15.80
CA MET A 1 7.93 -15.80 15.39
C MET A 1 7.34 -16.14 14.03
N VAL A 2 8.11 -16.09 12.92
CA VAL A 2 7.57 -16.26 11.55
C VAL A 2 6.82 -17.59 11.34
N VAL A 3 7.36 -18.72 11.81
CA VAL A 3 6.69 -20.03 11.76
C VAL A 3 5.33 -20.00 12.46
N ALA A 4 5.24 -19.35 13.62
CA ALA A 4 4.00 -19.22 14.37
C ALA A 4 2.97 -18.35 13.62
N THR A 5 3.42 -17.27 12.97
CA THR A 5 2.58 -16.44 12.10
C THR A 5 2.04 -17.23 10.91
N LEU A 6 2.87 -18.05 10.26
CA LEU A 6 2.43 -18.92 9.16
C LEU A 6 1.44 -19.99 9.64
N ALA A 7 1.70 -20.62 10.79
CA ALA A 7 0.78 -21.59 11.39
C ALA A 7 -0.58 -20.94 11.70
N TRP A 8 -0.58 -19.73 12.28
CA TRP A 8 -1.81 -18.97 12.48
C TRP A 8 -2.53 -18.66 11.15
N ALA A 9 -1.81 -18.14 10.15
CA ALA A 9 -2.37 -17.86 8.83
C ALA A 9 -2.95 -19.12 8.18
N ALA A 10 -2.30 -20.28 8.33
CA ALA A 10 -2.78 -21.56 7.83
C ALA A 10 -4.12 -21.99 8.45
N THR A 11 -4.31 -21.73 9.75
CA THR A 11 -5.59 -22.03 10.43
C THR A 11 -6.73 -21.13 9.94
N ARG A 12 -6.41 -19.94 9.43
CA ARG A 12 -7.35 -18.91 8.92
C ARG A 12 -7.20 -18.67 7.41
N MET A 13 -6.79 -19.70 6.67
CA MET A 13 -6.41 -19.58 5.26
C MET A 13 -7.54 -19.02 4.38
N GLU A 14 -8.79 -19.34 4.68
CA GLU A 14 -9.95 -18.79 3.95
C GLU A 14 -10.09 -17.27 4.17
N SER A 15 -9.93 -16.78 5.41
CA SER A 15 -9.86 -15.35 5.70
C SER A 15 -8.69 -14.68 4.97
N VAL A 16 -7.49 -15.27 5.01
CA VAL A 16 -6.29 -14.72 4.35
C VAL A 16 -6.48 -14.61 2.83
N ARG A 17 -7.05 -15.64 2.19
CA ARG A 17 -7.34 -15.65 0.76
C ARG A 17 -8.40 -14.62 0.40
N ARG A 18 -9.49 -14.53 1.16
CA ARG A 18 -10.57 -13.55 0.91
C ARG A 18 -10.13 -12.12 1.17
N SER A 19 -9.25 -11.90 2.13
CA SER A 19 -8.72 -10.56 2.40
C SER A 19 -7.71 -10.14 1.33
N LEU A 20 -6.66 -10.94 1.07
CA LEU A 20 -5.54 -10.54 0.19
C LEU A 20 -5.80 -10.84 -1.29
N LEU A 21 -6.38 -11.99 -1.61
CA LEU A 21 -6.60 -12.43 -2.99
C LEU A 21 -8.02 -12.19 -3.46
N GLY A 22 -8.83 -11.50 -2.63
CA GLY A 22 -10.18 -11.15 -2.98
C GLY A 22 -10.25 -10.11 -4.08
N LEU A 23 -11.44 -9.94 -4.64
CA LEU A 23 -11.72 -8.89 -5.62
C LEU A 23 -12.44 -7.71 -4.96
N GLU A 24 -12.13 -6.50 -5.42
CA GLU A 24 -12.68 -5.25 -4.90
C GLU A 24 -13.02 -4.25 -6.01
N ASP A 25 -13.70 -3.17 -5.61
CA ASP A 25 -14.11 -2.08 -6.48
C ASP A 25 -12.89 -1.34 -7.08
N PRO A 26 -12.80 -1.18 -8.41
CA PRO A 26 -11.65 -0.60 -9.10
C PRO A 26 -11.46 0.92 -8.88
N ARG A 27 -12.47 1.63 -8.36
CA ARG A 27 -12.44 3.10 -8.29
C ARG A 27 -11.35 3.65 -7.38
N MET A 28 -10.97 2.90 -6.34
CA MET A 28 -9.83 3.25 -5.50
C MET A 28 -8.53 3.31 -6.31
N PHE A 29 -8.30 2.32 -7.16
CA PHE A 29 -7.13 2.29 -8.05
C PHE A 29 -7.21 3.32 -9.17
N ALA A 30 -8.42 3.68 -9.64
CA ALA A 30 -8.59 4.78 -10.58
C ALA A 30 -8.19 6.13 -9.95
N THR A 31 -8.57 6.40 -8.69
CA THR A 31 -8.10 7.58 -7.96
C THR A 31 -6.59 7.58 -7.80
N LEU A 32 -5.99 6.45 -7.38
CA LEU A 32 -4.54 6.33 -7.27
C LEU A 32 -3.83 6.58 -8.61
N ARG A 33 -4.38 6.05 -9.72
CA ARG A 33 -3.85 6.26 -11.08
C ARG A 33 -3.76 7.74 -11.43
N ILE A 34 -4.91 8.44 -11.33
CA ILE A 34 -5.03 9.84 -11.68
C ILE A 34 -4.14 10.68 -10.76
N GLY A 35 -4.28 10.48 -9.46
CA GLY A 35 -3.57 11.26 -8.45
C GLY A 35 -2.05 11.08 -8.51
N THR A 36 -1.57 9.85 -8.58
CA THR A 36 -0.11 9.57 -8.62
C THR A 36 0.51 10.13 -9.89
N ALA A 37 -0.16 10.02 -11.04
CA ALA A 37 0.32 10.58 -12.30
C ALA A 37 0.45 12.11 -12.24
N LEU A 38 -0.61 12.80 -11.82
CA LEU A 38 -0.62 14.26 -11.71
C LEU A 38 0.39 14.77 -10.68
N MET A 39 0.52 14.09 -9.54
CA MET A 39 1.53 14.44 -8.54
C MET A 39 2.96 14.18 -9.02
N THR A 40 3.19 13.15 -9.85
CA THR A 40 4.51 12.90 -10.46
C THR A 40 4.86 14.03 -11.44
N ILE A 41 3.90 14.47 -12.26
CA ILE A 41 4.09 15.63 -13.14
C ILE A 41 4.43 16.87 -12.31
N GLN A 42 3.63 17.17 -11.28
CA GLN A 42 3.88 18.31 -10.40
C GLN A 42 5.26 18.24 -9.73
N CYS A 43 5.70 17.04 -9.33
CA CYS A 43 7.00 16.85 -8.70
C CYS A 43 8.15 17.27 -9.61
N PHE A 44 8.16 16.82 -10.86
CA PHE A 44 9.22 17.19 -11.80
C PHE A 44 9.04 18.60 -12.35
N TRP A 45 7.80 19.08 -12.50
CA TRP A 45 7.52 20.46 -12.87
C TRP A 45 8.08 21.45 -11.84
N ASN A 46 7.97 21.15 -10.55
CA ASN A 46 8.55 21.98 -9.50
C ASN A 46 10.08 22.09 -9.59
N LEU A 47 10.73 21.10 -10.23
CA LEU A 47 12.17 21.10 -10.47
C LEU A 47 12.56 21.80 -11.79
N LYS A 48 11.61 22.32 -12.58
CA LYS A 48 11.88 22.96 -13.88
C LYS A 48 13.02 23.99 -13.85
N PRO A 49 13.13 24.90 -12.86
CA PRO A 49 14.25 25.84 -12.79
C PRO A 49 15.62 25.17 -12.71
N TYR A 50 15.68 23.92 -12.24
CA TYR A 50 16.90 23.14 -12.04
C TYR A 50 17.14 22.09 -13.12
N TRP A 51 16.28 21.98 -14.15
CA TRP A 51 16.41 20.91 -15.13
C TRP A 51 17.76 20.90 -15.85
N ARG A 52 18.22 22.08 -16.29
CA ARG A 52 19.54 22.27 -16.92
C ARG A 52 20.66 21.83 -15.98
N MET A 53 20.65 22.29 -14.74
CA MET A 53 21.66 21.93 -13.74
C MET A 53 21.69 20.41 -13.45
N LEU A 54 20.52 19.77 -13.37
CA LEU A 54 20.39 18.40 -12.86
C LEU A 54 20.53 17.32 -13.93
N TRP A 55 20.06 17.55 -15.17
CA TRP A 55 19.99 16.50 -16.20
C TRP A 55 20.62 16.87 -17.53
N SER A 56 21.12 18.11 -17.69
CA SER A 56 21.81 18.48 -18.93
C SER A 56 23.33 18.32 -18.84
N ASP A 57 23.97 18.19 -19.99
CA ASP A 57 25.42 18.14 -20.16
C ASP A 57 26.14 19.48 -19.92
N GLU A 58 25.39 20.57 -19.77
CA GLU A 58 25.88 21.87 -19.32
C GLU A 58 25.71 22.07 -17.80
N GLY A 59 25.21 21.05 -17.11
CA GLY A 59 24.89 21.09 -15.69
C GLY A 59 26.05 20.69 -14.79
N LEU A 60 25.74 19.88 -13.77
CA LEU A 60 26.71 19.40 -12.77
C LEU A 60 27.77 18.46 -13.34
N TYR A 61 27.45 17.77 -14.42
CA TYR A 61 28.29 16.75 -15.02
C TYR A 61 28.15 16.86 -16.54
N ASP A 62 29.26 16.71 -17.26
CA ASP A 62 29.19 16.55 -18.71
C ASP A 62 28.68 15.15 -19.09
N LEU A 63 28.38 14.96 -20.38
CA LEU A 63 27.78 13.72 -20.87
C LEU A 63 28.70 12.50 -20.69
N ASP A 64 30.01 12.66 -20.83
CA ASP A 64 30.96 11.56 -20.75
C ASP A 64 31.19 11.14 -19.29
N GLU A 65 31.23 12.09 -18.36
CA GLU A 65 31.23 11.82 -16.93
C GLU A 65 29.95 11.10 -16.51
N ILE A 66 28.78 11.55 -16.96
CA ILE A 66 27.50 10.90 -16.62
C ILE A 66 27.48 9.44 -17.10
N ARG A 67 27.88 9.20 -18.36
CA ARG A 67 27.90 7.86 -18.94
C ARG A 67 28.88 6.94 -18.22
N SER A 68 30.06 7.43 -17.86
CA SER A 68 31.06 6.63 -17.13
C SER A 68 30.65 6.38 -15.67
N ARG A 69 30.17 7.40 -14.96
CA ARG A 69 29.89 7.37 -13.53
C ARG A 69 28.57 6.67 -13.19
N PHE A 70 27.51 6.97 -13.93
CA PHE A 70 26.16 6.46 -13.64
C PHE A 70 25.68 5.43 -14.66
N GLY A 71 26.08 5.60 -15.93
CA GLY A 71 25.60 4.79 -17.06
C GLY A 71 26.43 3.55 -17.40
N SER A 72 27.64 3.38 -16.87
CA SER A 72 28.62 2.38 -17.36
C SER A 72 28.09 0.95 -17.40
N SER A 73 27.35 0.55 -16.37
CA SER A 73 26.71 -0.77 -16.37
C SER A 73 25.53 -0.86 -17.34
N ALA A 74 24.73 0.21 -17.48
CA ALA A 74 23.52 0.20 -18.32
C ALA A 74 23.87 0.29 -19.81
N LEU A 75 24.98 0.94 -20.16
CA LEU A 75 25.47 1.14 -21.51
C LEU A 75 26.50 0.09 -21.95
N MET A 76 26.65 -1.01 -21.20
CA MET A 76 27.56 -2.09 -21.63
C MET A 76 27.01 -2.74 -22.91
N GLY A 77 27.82 -2.72 -23.97
CA GLY A 77 27.40 -3.14 -25.31
C GLY A 77 26.68 -2.03 -26.10
N TRP A 78 26.89 -0.76 -25.73
CA TRP A 78 26.45 0.41 -26.47
C TRP A 78 27.64 1.33 -26.79
N THR A 79 27.66 1.90 -27.99
CA THR A 79 28.63 2.92 -28.43
C THR A 79 27.91 4.12 -29.06
N PRO A 80 28.48 5.34 -29.00
CA PRO A 80 27.90 6.50 -29.67
C PRO A 80 27.67 6.34 -31.17
N GLU A 81 28.57 5.63 -31.86
CA GLU A 81 28.56 5.46 -33.32
C GLU A 81 27.56 4.36 -33.76
N ASP A 82 27.68 3.16 -33.17
CA ASP A 82 26.91 1.98 -33.59
C ASP A 82 25.60 1.75 -32.80
N GLY A 83 25.37 2.51 -31.72
CA GLY A 83 24.25 2.27 -30.82
C GLY A 83 24.40 0.98 -30.02
N PHE A 84 23.30 0.26 -29.78
CA PHE A 84 23.33 -1.03 -29.07
C PHE A 84 23.81 -2.14 -30.02
N LEU A 85 24.90 -2.80 -29.64
CA LEU A 85 25.59 -3.81 -30.47
C LEU A 85 24.78 -5.11 -30.60
N ASP A 86 23.91 -5.42 -29.63
CA ASP A 86 23.03 -6.59 -29.66
C ASP A 86 21.75 -6.40 -28.82
N HIS A 87 20.84 -7.36 -28.91
CA HIS A 87 19.60 -7.37 -28.12
C HIS A 87 19.85 -7.54 -26.61
N TRP A 88 20.96 -8.13 -26.21
CA TRP A 88 21.31 -8.31 -24.81
C TRP A 88 21.68 -6.98 -24.15
N ALA A 89 22.40 -6.11 -24.86
CA ALA A 89 22.73 -4.77 -24.43
C ALA A 89 21.48 -3.92 -24.24
N VAL A 90 20.47 -4.05 -25.11
CA VAL A 90 19.15 -3.40 -24.92
C VAL A 90 18.47 -3.89 -23.64
N LEU A 91 18.42 -5.21 -23.41
CA LEU A 91 17.84 -5.78 -22.19
C LEU A 91 18.61 -5.35 -20.94
N LYS A 92 19.94 -5.30 -21.03
CA LYS A 92 20.81 -4.86 -19.94
C LYS A 92 20.62 -3.38 -19.61
N TYR A 93 20.43 -2.53 -20.61
CA TYR A 93 20.06 -1.14 -20.41
C TYR A 93 18.75 -1.07 -19.63
N LEU A 94 17.67 -1.71 -20.11
CA LEU A 94 16.33 -1.64 -19.50
C LEU A 94 16.24 -2.20 -18.07
N TRP A 95 17.06 -3.20 -17.71
CA TRP A 95 17.13 -3.73 -16.34
C TRP A 95 18.14 -3.00 -15.45
N GLY A 96 19.12 -2.31 -16.06
CA GLY A 96 20.14 -1.55 -15.36
C GLY A 96 19.64 -0.21 -14.82
N LYS A 97 20.57 0.72 -14.58
CA LYS A 97 20.26 2.12 -14.29
C LYS A 97 19.99 2.88 -15.59
N HIS A 98 18.94 2.49 -16.34
CA HIS A 98 18.61 3.16 -17.60
C HIS A 98 18.32 4.65 -17.38
N SER A 99 18.71 5.48 -18.35
CA SER A 99 18.28 6.88 -18.45
C SER A 99 18.34 7.37 -19.89
N LEU A 100 17.25 7.98 -20.36
CA LEU A 100 17.18 8.60 -21.69
C LEU A 100 18.15 9.79 -21.81
N PHE A 101 18.49 10.43 -20.70
CA PHE A 101 19.43 11.54 -20.66
C PHE A 101 20.88 11.11 -20.95
N TYR A 102 21.18 9.81 -21.06
CA TYR A 102 22.45 9.33 -21.61
C TYR A 102 22.57 9.54 -23.12
N PHE A 103 21.46 9.82 -23.81
CA PHE A 103 21.41 10.05 -25.25
C PHE A 103 20.99 11.48 -25.59
N TRP A 104 20.12 12.08 -24.77
CA TRP A 104 19.61 13.43 -24.97
C TRP A 104 19.84 14.29 -23.72
N SER A 105 21.08 14.74 -23.56
CA SER A 105 21.52 15.58 -22.44
C SER A 105 21.60 17.07 -22.77
N SER A 106 21.45 17.49 -24.02
CA SER A 106 21.43 18.94 -24.30
C SER A 106 20.26 19.60 -23.55
N PRO A 107 20.33 20.91 -23.21
CA PRO A 107 19.24 21.59 -22.51
C PRO A 107 17.86 21.39 -23.17
N ASP A 108 17.81 21.52 -24.50
CA ASP A 108 16.60 21.26 -25.27
C ASP A 108 16.19 19.78 -25.22
N GLY A 109 17.17 18.87 -25.31
CA GLY A 109 16.94 17.42 -25.19
C GLY A 109 16.30 17.04 -23.85
N VAL A 110 16.75 17.65 -22.76
CA VAL A 110 16.16 17.47 -21.43
C VAL A 110 14.72 17.94 -21.40
N GLU A 111 14.42 19.12 -21.95
CA GLU A 111 13.04 19.64 -22.05
C GLU A 111 12.14 18.69 -22.85
N TRP A 112 12.58 18.24 -24.02
CA TRP A 112 11.83 17.30 -24.87
C TRP A 112 11.53 15.99 -24.16
N VAL A 113 12.53 15.41 -23.50
CA VAL A 113 12.35 14.18 -22.72
C VAL A 113 11.35 14.43 -21.59
N MET A 114 11.51 15.49 -20.79
CA MET A 114 10.61 15.79 -19.67
C MET A 114 9.15 16.01 -20.11
N TYR A 115 8.90 16.78 -21.17
CA TYR A 115 7.54 16.95 -21.70
C TYR A 115 6.98 15.65 -22.29
N GLY A 116 7.83 14.82 -22.92
CA GLY A 116 7.47 13.46 -23.34
C GLY A 116 7.02 12.59 -22.17
N ILE A 117 7.75 12.64 -21.05
CA ILE A 117 7.37 11.97 -19.80
C ILE A 117 6.02 12.45 -19.30
N PHE A 118 5.76 13.77 -19.32
CA PHE A 118 4.46 14.33 -18.94
C PHE A 118 3.33 13.87 -19.85
N GLY A 119 3.56 13.81 -21.16
CA GLY A 119 2.61 13.25 -22.12
C GLY A 119 2.21 11.81 -21.76
N VAL A 120 3.19 10.94 -21.48
CA VAL A 120 2.92 9.55 -21.08
C VAL A 120 2.21 9.46 -19.74
N LEU A 121 2.59 10.30 -18.75
CA LEU A 121 1.91 10.37 -17.45
C LEU A 121 0.46 10.84 -17.59
N LEU A 122 0.17 11.80 -18.48
CA LEU A 122 -1.19 12.24 -18.77
C LEU A 122 -2.01 11.11 -19.45
N LEU A 123 -1.44 10.40 -20.42
CA LEU A 123 -2.10 9.23 -21.02
C LEU A 123 -2.42 8.17 -19.96
N TYR A 124 -1.49 7.92 -19.02
CA TYR A 124 -1.76 7.04 -17.88
C TYR A 124 -2.84 7.58 -16.95
N ALA A 125 -2.83 8.88 -16.63
CA ALA A 125 -3.83 9.54 -15.80
C ALA A 125 -5.24 9.37 -16.41
N PHE A 126 -5.39 9.59 -17.73
CA PHE A 126 -6.63 9.35 -18.46
C PHE A 126 -6.96 7.86 -18.64
N GLY A 127 -6.02 6.97 -18.37
CA GLY A 127 -6.17 5.52 -18.51
C GLY A 127 -6.31 5.10 -19.97
N VAL A 128 -5.46 5.68 -20.83
CA VAL A 128 -5.26 5.27 -22.23
C VAL A 128 -4.18 4.19 -22.26
N LEU A 129 -4.53 2.99 -22.73
CA LEU A 129 -3.62 1.84 -22.75
C LEU A 129 -2.95 1.63 -21.39
N SER A 130 -3.74 1.71 -20.32
CA SER A 130 -3.30 1.88 -18.91
C SER A 130 -2.20 0.93 -18.46
N ARG A 131 -2.16 -0.30 -19.00
CA ARG A 131 -1.08 -1.27 -18.73
C ARG A 131 0.25 -0.84 -19.36
N LEU A 132 0.22 -0.48 -20.64
CA LEU A 132 1.39 -0.04 -21.39
C LEU A 132 1.89 1.28 -20.84
N THR A 133 1.00 2.28 -20.72
CA THR A 133 1.37 3.60 -20.21
C THR A 133 1.83 3.53 -18.75
N GLY A 134 1.32 2.61 -17.92
CA GLY A 134 1.82 2.41 -16.57
C GLY A 134 3.26 1.88 -16.50
N VAL A 135 3.61 0.91 -17.36
CA VAL A 135 4.99 0.40 -17.48
C VAL A 135 5.92 1.48 -18.02
N LEU A 136 5.49 2.19 -19.08
CA LEU A 136 6.25 3.29 -19.66
C LEU A 136 6.47 4.42 -18.65
N SER A 137 5.43 4.85 -17.93
CA SER A 137 5.54 5.86 -16.87
C SER A 137 6.57 5.44 -15.82
N TRP A 138 6.53 4.19 -15.34
CA TRP A 138 7.50 3.72 -14.35
C TRP A 138 8.94 3.71 -14.90
N LEU A 139 9.15 3.22 -16.12
CA LEU A 139 10.47 3.24 -16.77
C LEU A 139 10.98 4.66 -16.95
N LEU A 140 10.13 5.56 -17.46
CA LEU A 140 10.49 6.96 -17.70
C LEU A 140 10.78 7.73 -16.40
N VAL A 141 10.00 7.50 -15.36
CA VAL A 141 10.26 8.05 -14.02
C VAL A 141 11.59 7.53 -13.47
N CYS A 142 11.87 6.23 -13.61
CA CYS A 142 13.17 5.66 -13.23
C CYS A 142 14.33 6.25 -14.03
N SER A 143 14.12 6.56 -15.32
CA SER A 143 15.11 7.23 -16.17
C SER A 143 15.58 8.56 -15.58
N VAL A 144 14.65 9.35 -15.03
CA VAL A 144 14.98 10.62 -14.37
C VAL A 144 15.79 10.38 -13.10
N TYR A 145 15.35 9.43 -12.27
CA TYR A 145 16.01 9.14 -11.00
C TYR A 145 17.39 8.49 -11.12
N ASN A 146 17.62 7.70 -12.16
CA ASN A 146 18.87 6.98 -12.35
C ASN A 146 20.00 7.87 -12.88
N HIS A 147 19.66 9.02 -13.46
CA HIS A 147 20.61 9.94 -14.06
C HIS A 147 21.39 10.75 -13.02
N ASN A 148 20.67 11.39 -12.09
CA ASN A 148 21.27 12.24 -11.07
C ASN A 148 20.61 12.01 -9.71
N GLY A 149 21.43 11.63 -8.73
CA GLY A 149 21.01 11.35 -7.36
C GLY A 149 20.92 12.56 -6.43
N LEU A 150 21.37 13.74 -6.86
CA LEU A 150 21.57 14.89 -5.97
C LEU A 150 20.28 15.37 -5.30
N TYR A 151 19.18 15.40 -6.06
CA TYR A 151 17.89 15.87 -5.57
C TYR A 151 17.04 14.75 -4.93
N LEU A 152 17.52 13.50 -4.96
CA LEU A 152 16.72 12.36 -4.51
C LEU A 152 16.53 12.41 -3.01
N GLU A 153 15.27 12.28 -2.60
CA GLU A 153 14.89 12.15 -1.21
C GLU A 153 14.11 10.84 -0.98
N GLY A 154 13.70 10.58 0.26
CA GLY A 154 12.87 9.42 0.59
C GLY A 154 11.59 9.36 -0.25
N THR A 155 11.08 10.50 -0.69
CA THR A 155 9.92 10.68 -1.59
C THR A 155 10.02 9.85 -2.86
N ASP A 156 11.15 9.91 -3.57
CA ASP A 156 11.31 9.26 -4.87
C ASP A 156 11.27 7.73 -4.75
N THR A 157 11.75 7.22 -3.63
CA THR A 157 11.65 5.79 -3.31
C THR A 157 10.18 5.37 -3.12
N VAL A 158 9.36 6.21 -2.46
CA VAL A 158 7.91 5.98 -2.32
C VAL A 158 7.23 5.97 -3.69
N TYR A 159 7.52 6.95 -4.56
CA TYR A 159 6.97 6.96 -5.92
C TYR A 159 7.36 5.71 -6.70
N ARG A 160 8.66 5.36 -6.75
CA ARG A 160 9.16 4.24 -7.55
C ARG A 160 8.50 2.91 -7.17
N THR A 161 8.30 2.70 -5.89
CA THR A 161 7.67 1.49 -5.34
C THR A 161 6.16 1.50 -5.50
N LEU A 162 5.48 2.64 -5.32
CA LEU A 162 4.05 2.78 -5.57
C LEU A 162 3.71 2.51 -7.04
N TRP A 163 4.46 3.13 -7.97
CA TRP A 163 4.31 2.91 -9.41
C TRP A 163 4.44 1.44 -9.79
N TRP A 164 5.42 0.74 -9.21
CA TRP A 164 5.60 -0.69 -9.42
C TRP A 164 4.36 -1.50 -9.03
N VAL A 165 3.75 -1.20 -7.88
CA VAL A 165 2.52 -1.86 -7.44
C VAL A 165 1.34 -1.54 -8.36
N LEU A 166 1.23 -0.29 -8.83
CA LEU A 166 0.13 0.16 -9.70
C LEU A 166 0.11 -0.51 -11.08
N ILE A 167 1.27 -0.94 -11.61
CA ILE A 167 1.36 -1.71 -12.87
C ILE A 167 0.48 -2.97 -12.80
N PHE A 168 0.40 -3.61 -11.64
CA PHE A 168 -0.35 -4.84 -11.44
C PHE A 168 -1.78 -4.63 -10.92
N ALA A 169 -2.17 -3.39 -10.62
CA ALA A 169 -3.42 -3.07 -9.94
C ALA A 169 -4.66 -2.96 -10.84
N ARG A 170 -4.51 -3.15 -12.16
CA ARG A 170 -5.60 -3.01 -13.15
C ARG A 170 -6.33 -1.66 -13.02
N THR A 171 -5.56 -0.58 -12.91
CA THR A 171 -6.05 0.79 -12.72
C THR A 171 -6.97 1.30 -13.84
N GLY A 172 -7.03 0.61 -14.98
CA GLY A 172 -7.90 0.93 -16.12
C GLY A 172 -9.34 0.42 -16.04
N ASP A 173 -9.75 -0.33 -15.01
CA ASP A 173 -11.13 -0.88 -14.93
C ASP A 173 -12.18 0.14 -14.38
N ALA A 174 -11.76 1.36 -14.01
CA ALA A 174 -12.65 2.49 -13.68
C ALA A 174 -12.07 3.85 -14.13
N TRP A 175 -13.00 4.79 -14.41
CA TRP A 175 -12.74 6.18 -14.82
C TRP A 175 -11.59 6.34 -15.81
N SER A 176 -11.55 5.50 -16.84
CA SER A 176 -10.49 5.45 -17.85
C SER A 176 -11.06 5.49 -19.25
N VAL A 177 -10.24 5.93 -20.21
CA VAL A 177 -10.53 5.78 -21.63
C VAL A 177 -10.65 4.29 -22.00
N ASP A 178 -9.78 3.42 -21.47
CA ASP A 178 -9.84 1.97 -21.68
C ASP A 178 -11.23 1.39 -21.32
N ASN A 179 -11.76 1.73 -20.14
CA ASN A 179 -13.07 1.26 -19.70
C ASN A 179 -14.20 1.89 -20.52
N TRP A 180 -14.08 3.17 -20.87
CA TRP A 180 -15.06 3.85 -21.71
C TRP A 180 -15.19 3.21 -23.09
N VAL A 181 -14.06 2.97 -23.77
CA VAL A 181 -14.02 2.28 -25.07
C VAL A 181 -14.60 0.87 -24.94
N ARG A 182 -14.20 0.12 -23.90
CA ARG A 182 -14.76 -1.21 -23.60
C ARG A 182 -16.28 -1.19 -23.46
N CYS A 183 -16.81 -0.28 -22.63
CA CYS A 183 -18.24 -0.15 -22.42
C CYS A 183 -18.97 0.25 -23.72
N LYS A 184 -18.40 1.16 -24.52
CA LYS A 184 -18.95 1.55 -25.83
C LYS A 184 -19.07 0.36 -26.78
N LEU A 185 -18.04 -0.48 -26.86
CA LEU A 185 -18.05 -1.69 -27.69
C LEU A 185 -19.05 -2.74 -27.16
N LEU A 186 -19.10 -2.97 -25.85
CA LEU A 186 -20.05 -3.91 -25.24
C LEU A 186 -21.50 -3.47 -25.42
N ARG A 187 -21.77 -2.16 -25.31
CA ARG A 187 -23.10 -1.58 -25.54
C ARG A 187 -23.57 -1.82 -26.96
N ARG A 188 -22.70 -1.55 -27.96
CA ARG A 188 -22.99 -1.84 -29.37
C ARG A 188 -23.28 -3.32 -29.63
N ALA A 189 -22.64 -4.21 -28.88
CA ALA A 189 -22.84 -5.65 -28.98
C ALA A 189 -24.01 -6.19 -28.12
N GLY A 190 -24.77 -5.33 -27.43
CA GLY A 190 -25.84 -5.77 -26.51
C GLY A 190 -25.35 -6.54 -25.27
N LYS A 191 -24.05 -6.49 -24.97
CA LYS A 191 -23.36 -7.27 -23.92
C LYS A 191 -22.97 -6.43 -22.70
N LEU A 192 -23.33 -5.14 -22.66
CA LEU A 192 -23.10 -4.30 -21.49
C LEU A 192 -24.27 -4.47 -20.51
N GLN A 193 -23.95 -4.75 -19.25
CA GLN A 193 -24.87 -4.57 -18.14
C GLN A 193 -24.75 -3.12 -17.69
N GLU A 194 -25.83 -2.35 -17.86
CA GLU A 194 -25.83 -0.95 -17.47
C GLU A 194 -25.83 -0.81 -15.95
N VAL A 195 -25.47 0.38 -15.49
CA VAL A 195 -25.35 0.67 -14.06
C VAL A 195 -26.72 0.53 -13.38
N GLY A 196 -26.78 -0.31 -12.34
CA GLY A 196 -28.03 -0.56 -11.59
C GLY A 196 -28.90 -1.70 -12.16
N GLU A 197 -28.61 -2.20 -13.37
CA GLU A 197 -29.31 -3.37 -13.89
C GLU A 197 -28.93 -4.64 -13.10
N PRO A 198 -29.88 -5.57 -12.91
CA PRO A 198 -29.58 -6.87 -12.33
C PRO A 198 -28.58 -7.63 -13.19
N ALA A 199 -27.80 -8.53 -12.57
CA ALA A 199 -26.85 -9.36 -13.30
C ALA A 199 -27.57 -10.28 -14.29
N GLN A 200 -27.11 -10.28 -15.55
CA GLN A 200 -27.68 -11.07 -16.63
C GLN A 200 -26.61 -11.96 -17.27
N PRO A 201 -26.92 -13.23 -17.59
CA PRO A 201 -26.00 -14.12 -18.28
C PRO A 201 -25.49 -13.52 -19.59
N GLY A 202 -24.17 -13.60 -19.84
CA GLY A 202 -23.56 -13.10 -21.06
C GLY A 202 -23.32 -11.58 -21.13
N LYS A 203 -23.91 -10.80 -20.21
CA LYS A 203 -23.61 -9.37 -20.06
C LYS A 203 -22.43 -9.14 -19.11
N GLN A 204 -21.79 -7.97 -19.25
CA GLN A 204 -20.63 -7.58 -18.46
C GLN A 204 -20.83 -6.20 -17.84
N PRO A 205 -20.41 -6.02 -16.58
CA PRO A 205 -20.65 -4.78 -15.84
C PRO A 205 -19.76 -3.63 -16.31
N VAL A 206 -20.21 -2.40 -16.04
CA VAL A 206 -19.46 -1.16 -16.28
C VAL A 206 -18.18 -1.09 -15.45
N TYR A 207 -18.21 -1.51 -14.18
CA TYR A 207 -17.02 -1.60 -13.33
C TYR A 207 -16.77 -3.06 -12.94
N ARG A 208 -15.71 -3.63 -13.48
CA ARG A 208 -15.27 -5.00 -13.15
C ARG A 208 -14.46 -4.97 -11.87
N LEU A 209 -14.66 -5.96 -11.01
CA LEU A 209 -13.83 -6.08 -9.81
C LEU A 209 -12.37 -6.41 -10.17
N VAL A 210 -11.45 -5.89 -9.35
CA VAL A 210 -10.00 -6.02 -9.52
C VAL A 210 -9.36 -6.68 -8.30
N PRO A 211 -8.18 -7.29 -8.42
CA PRO A 211 -7.47 -7.91 -7.30
C PRO A 211 -7.17 -6.91 -6.18
N SER A 212 -7.39 -7.33 -4.93
CA SER A 212 -7.19 -6.48 -3.75
C SER A 212 -5.76 -6.52 -3.19
N TRP A 213 -4.94 -7.53 -3.51
CA TRP A 213 -3.57 -7.61 -3.00
C TRP A 213 -2.70 -6.34 -3.21
N PRO A 214 -2.81 -5.58 -4.33
CA PRO A 214 -1.98 -4.39 -4.52
C PRO A 214 -2.30 -3.32 -3.47
N ARG A 215 -3.57 -3.20 -3.08
CA ARG A 215 -4.02 -2.28 -2.02
C ARG A 215 -3.30 -2.59 -0.71
N TYR A 216 -3.24 -3.86 -0.32
CA TYR A 216 -2.60 -4.24 0.95
C TYR A 216 -1.09 -4.04 0.93
N LEU A 217 -0.43 -4.16 -0.23
CA LEU A 217 0.98 -3.78 -0.36
C LEU A 217 1.18 -2.29 -0.18
N ILE A 218 0.32 -1.45 -0.74
CA ILE A 218 0.36 0.01 -0.54
C ILE A 218 0.12 0.35 0.94
N MET A 219 -0.85 -0.30 1.59
CA MET A 219 -1.10 -0.15 3.02
C MET A 219 0.10 -0.62 3.86
N ALA A 220 0.72 -1.75 3.51
CA ALA A 220 1.89 -2.30 4.20
C ALA A 220 3.12 -1.41 4.03
N GLN A 221 3.32 -0.85 2.84
CA GLN A 221 4.34 0.16 2.59
C GLN A 221 4.14 1.37 3.51
N LEU A 222 2.93 1.92 3.60
CA LEU A 222 2.65 3.05 4.47
C LEU A 222 2.97 2.74 5.94
N VAL A 223 2.56 1.55 6.39
CA VAL A 223 2.85 1.06 7.75
C VAL A 223 4.35 0.96 7.97
N ALA A 224 5.09 0.41 7.01
CA ALA A 224 6.55 0.28 7.10
C ALA A 224 7.22 1.65 7.17
N ILE A 225 6.82 2.60 6.32
CA ILE A 225 7.37 3.95 6.30
C ILE A 225 7.14 4.62 7.67
N TYR A 226 5.89 4.75 8.12
CA TYR A 226 5.60 5.47 9.36
C TYR A 226 6.16 4.76 10.61
N THR A 227 6.04 3.44 10.69
CA THR A 227 6.56 2.72 11.86
C THR A 227 8.09 2.84 11.92
N ALA A 228 8.77 2.73 10.77
CA ALA A 228 10.22 2.91 10.72
C ALA A 228 10.63 4.35 11.07
N THR A 229 9.96 5.36 10.51
CA THR A 229 10.27 6.78 10.83
C THR A 229 10.00 7.11 12.29
N GLY A 230 8.93 6.56 12.88
CA GLY A 230 8.63 6.76 14.29
C GLY A 230 9.66 6.12 15.23
N ILE A 231 10.07 4.87 14.94
CA ILE A 231 11.04 4.13 15.77
C ILE A 231 12.41 4.82 15.78
N VAL A 232 12.84 5.45 14.68
CA VAL A 232 14.14 6.14 14.62
C VAL A 232 14.14 7.56 15.22
N LYS A 233 12.97 8.07 15.65
CA LYS A 233 12.84 9.40 16.30
C LYS A 233 13.17 9.34 17.79
N THR A 234 14.40 8.92 18.11
CA THR A 234 14.86 8.66 19.49
C THR A 234 15.66 9.80 20.12
N GLY A 235 16.18 10.74 19.32
CA GLY A 235 17.04 11.83 19.79
C GLY A 235 16.37 12.78 20.79
N ASN A 236 17.17 13.48 21.60
CA ASN A 236 16.71 14.37 22.68
C ASN A 236 15.68 15.42 22.21
N VAL A 237 15.86 15.98 21.01
CA VAL A 237 14.91 16.94 20.41
C VAL A 237 13.50 16.36 20.23
N TRP A 238 13.37 15.07 19.95
CA TRP A 238 12.07 14.39 19.85
C TRP A 238 11.49 14.04 21.21
N VAL A 239 12.34 13.71 22.18
CA VAL A 239 11.93 13.40 23.55
C VAL A 239 11.40 14.66 24.25
N GLN A 240 12.12 15.77 24.12
CA GLN A 240 11.74 17.06 24.72
C GLN A 240 10.60 17.76 23.94
N GLY A 241 10.35 17.32 22.71
CA GLY A 241 9.27 17.82 21.85
C GLY A 241 9.63 19.08 21.06
N ASP A 242 10.91 19.42 20.96
CA ASP A 242 11.36 20.64 20.29
C ASP A 242 11.64 20.42 18.78
N ALA A 243 11.53 19.18 18.28
CA ALA A 243 11.86 18.85 16.89
C ALA A 243 11.06 19.67 15.85
N LEU A 244 9.74 19.84 16.03
CA LEU A 244 8.94 20.63 15.09
C LEU A 244 9.28 22.13 15.18
N TYR A 245 9.58 22.62 16.39
CA TYR A 245 10.02 24.00 16.58
C TYR A 245 11.31 24.26 15.79
N TYR A 246 12.33 23.43 15.95
CA TYR A 246 13.56 23.56 15.16
C TYR A 246 13.30 23.42 13.66
N ALA A 247 12.48 22.46 13.24
CA ALA A 247 12.17 22.28 11.82
C ALA A 247 11.54 23.53 11.17
N LEU A 248 10.68 24.25 11.88
CA LEU A 248 10.00 25.44 11.36
C LEU A 248 10.83 26.74 11.48
N ASN A 249 11.93 26.69 12.23
CA ASN A 249 12.85 27.82 12.40
C ASN A 249 14.14 27.64 11.58
N MET A 250 14.22 26.58 10.76
CA MET A 250 15.27 26.41 9.77
C MET A 250 14.84 27.02 8.43
N ASP A 251 15.70 27.88 7.89
CA ASP A 251 15.59 28.62 6.62
C ASP A 251 15.10 27.78 5.44
N HIS A 252 15.65 26.59 5.26
CA HIS A 252 15.32 25.71 4.16
C HIS A 252 13.95 25.02 4.29
N PHE A 253 13.35 24.98 5.49
CA PHE A 253 12.14 24.21 5.75
C PHE A 253 10.87 25.03 5.92
N TYR A 254 10.91 26.31 6.27
CA TYR A 254 9.67 27.10 6.32
C TYR A 254 9.22 27.49 4.90
N ARG A 255 7.91 27.66 4.71
CA ARG A 255 7.33 28.06 3.41
C ARG A 255 7.12 29.56 3.29
N PHE A 256 6.63 30.19 4.35
CA PHE A 256 6.32 31.61 4.40
C PHE A 256 7.06 32.19 5.61
N GLU A 257 8.16 32.90 5.37
CA GLU A 257 9.06 33.38 6.43
C GLU A 257 8.30 34.10 7.55
N ASP A 258 7.72 35.26 7.24
CA ASP A 258 7.07 36.12 8.24
C ASP A 258 5.97 35.38 9.02
N TRP A 259 5.11 34.65 8.30
CA TRP A 259 3.99 33.94 8.91
C TRP A 259 4.44 32.75 9.74
N THR A 260 5.39 31.96 9.25
CA THR A 260 5.87 30.75 9.94
C THR A 260 6.64 31.14 11.20
N GLN A 261 7.42 32.23 11.16
CA GLN A 261 8.12 32.73 12.35
C GLN A 261 7.14 33.30 13.38
N GLN A 262 6.10 34.02 12.98
CA GLN A 262 5.06 34.49 13.91
C GLN A 262 4.30 33.34 14.57
N VAL A 263 3.90 32.33 13.79
CA VAL A 263 3.25 31.12 14.32
C VAL A 263 4.20 30.40 15.29
N SER A 264 5.49 30.30 14.95
CA SER A 264 6.51 29.70 15.81
C SER A 264 6.70 30.46 17.13
N ALA A 265 6.70 31.80 17.10
CA ALA A 265 6.85 32.63 18.28
C ALA A 265 5.67 32.47 19.26
N ILE A 266 4.44 32.35 18.73
CA ILE A 266 3.23 32.24 19.55
C ILE A 266 3.02 30.80 20.06
N PHE A 267 3.24 29.81 19.20
CA PHE A 267 2.82 28.43 19.43
C PHE A 267 3.97 27.46 19.73
N GLY A 268 5.23 27.89 19.60
CA GLY A 268 6.42 27.05 19.67
C GLY A 268 6.61 26.31 20.99
N THR A 269 6.37 26.98 22.12
CA THR A 269 6.65 26.42 23.46
C THR A 269 5.65 25.36 23.91
N ASN A 270 4.44 25.35 23.34
CA ASN A 270 3.34 24.49 23.78
C ASN A 270 2.78 23.62 22.66
N LEU A 271 2.24 24.23 21.61
CA LEU A 271 1.54 23.50 20.55
C LEU A 271 2.52 22.70 19.69
N PHE A 272 3.66 23.28 19.31
CA PHE A 272 4.67 22.53 18.54
C PHE A 272 5.29 21.39 19.35
N ARG A 273 5.39 21.58 20.66
CA ARG A 273 5.78 20.51 21.59
C ARG A 273 4.80 19.35 21.57
N LEU A 274 3.52 19.64 21.73
CA LEU A 274 2.46 18.64 21.63
C LEU A 274 2.45 17.97 20.25
N MET A 275 2.57 18.74 19.17
CA MET A 275 2.60 18.20 17.80
C MET A 275 3.79 17.28 17.58
N THR A 276 4.98 17.62 18.09
CA THR A 276 6.17 16.77 18.01
C THR A 276 5.92 15.41 18.65
N TRP A 277 5.36 15.39 19.87
CA TRP A 277 5.04 14.14 20.55
C TRP A 277 3.92 13.36 19.86
N VAL A 278 2.88 14.05 19.39
CA VAL A 278 1.78 13.43 18.62
C VAL A 278 2.32 12.79 17.36
N THR A 279 3.15 13.49 16.57
CA THR A 279 3.75 12.96 15.34
C THR A 279 4.61 11.73 15.64
N ARG A 280 5.49 11.81 16.64
CA ARG A 280 6.33 10.67 17.04
C ARG A 280 5.47 9.46 17.43
N TRP A 281 4.52 9.66 18.34
CA TRP A 281 3.65 8.60 18.83
C TRP A 281 2.82 7.99 17.70
N TRP A 282 2.23 8.84 16.87
CA TRP A 282 1.38 8.44 15.75
C TRP A 282 2.15 7.62 14.71
N GLU A 283 3.37 8.02 14.37
CA GLU A 283 4.21 7.27 13.43
C GLU A 283 4.66 5.92 14.00
N GLU A 284 5.20 5.93 15.22
CA GLU A 284 5.73 4.73 15.91
C GLU A 284 4.65 3.65 16.06
N HIS A 285 3.40 4.07 16.29
CA HIS A 285 2.28 3.16 16.54
C HIS A 285 1.37 2.96 15.32
N PHE A 286 1.73 3.49 14.14
CA PHE A 286 0.86 3.44 12.97
C PHE A 286 0.49 2.01 12.53
N ALA A 287 1.32 1.01 12.84
CA ALA A 287 1.01 -0.41 12.64
C ALA A 287 -0.32 -0.85 13.29
N ILE A 288 -0.79 -0.16 14.34
CA ILE A 288 -2.10 -0.39 14.96
C ILE A 288 -3.25 -0.18 13.95
N ALA A 289 -3.11 0.75 13.00
CA ALA A 289 -4.09 0.95 11.94
C ALA A 289 -4.30 -0.32 11.10
N MET A 290 -3.21 -1.05 10.81
CA MET A 290 -3.28 -2.33 10.10
C MET A 290 -3.93 -3.41 10.95
N LEU A 291 -3.64 -3.47 12.26
CA LEU A 291 -4.36 -4.36 13.18
C LEU A 291 -5.86 -4.07 13.17
N GLY A 292 -6.26 -2.79 13.18
CA GLY A 292 -7.66 -2.40 13.04
C GLY A 292 -8.28 -2.79 11.71
N ALA A 293 -7.52 -2.77 10.60
CA ALA A 293 -7.99 -3.26 9.30
C ALA A 293 -8.24 -4.78 9.33
N ILE A 294 -7.32 -5.56 9.92
CA ILE A 294 -7.43 -7.02 10.09
C ILE A 294 -8.62 -7.38 10.98
N VAL A 295 -8.72 -6.77 12.16
CA VAL A 295 -9.82 -7.00 13.10
C VAL A 295 -11.15 -6.56 12.50
N GLY A 296 -11.17 -5.42 11.79
CA GLY A 296 -12.35 -4.94 11.08
C GLY A 296 -12.82 -5.91 9.99
N PHE A 297 -11.89 -6.56 9.28
CA PHE A 297 -12.24 -7.63 8.33
C PHE A 297 -12.91 -8.81 9.04
N GLN A 298 -12.39 -9.25 10.19
CA GLN A 298 -12.98 -10.34 10.97
C GLN A 298 -14.40 -9.98 11.44
N LEU A 299 -14.58 -8.80 12.06
CA LEU A 299 -15.89 -8.35 12.56
C LEU A 299 -16.96 -8.26 11.48
N ARG A 300 -16.61 -7.79 10.27
CA ARG A 300 -17.57 -7.68 9.15
C ARG A 300 -18.03 -9.03 8.60
N HIS A 301 -17.22 -10.08 8.75
CA HIS A 301 -17.49 -11.37 8.14
C HIS A 301 -17.78 -12.48 9.13
N ARG A 302 -17.73 -12.21 10.44
CA ARG A 302 -17.85 -13.24 11.50
C ARG A 302 -19.13 -14.09 11.39
N ASP A 303 -20.21 -13.49 10.89
CA ASP A 303 -21.54 -14.09 10.76
C ASP A 303 -21.76 -14.72 9.36
N GLN A 304 -20.77 -14.65 8.47
CA GLN A 304 -20.90 -15.20 7.12
C GLN A 304 -20.74 -16.72 7.12
N PRO A 305 -21.49 -17.49 6.30
CA PRO A 305 -21.43 -18.94 6.28
C PRO A 305 -20.03 -19.52 6.09
N TRP A 306 -19.23 -18.92 5.19
CA TRP A 306 -17.85 -19.34 4.94
C TRP A 306 -16.92 -19.10 6.15
N PHE A 307 -17.20 -18.06 6.93
CA PHE A 307 -16.40 -17.71 8.11
C PHE A 307 -16.69 -18.65 9.27
N VAL A 308 -17.97 -19.00 9.45
CA VAL A 308 -18.38 -20.02 10.43
C VAL A 308 -17.81 -21.39 10.01
N ALA A 309 -17.86 -21.74 8.73
CA ALA A 309 -17.39 -23.03 8.22
C ALA A 309 -15.88 -23.28 8.42
N GLN A 310 -15.05 -22.23 8.40
CA GLN A 310 -13.61 -22.37 8.67
C GLN A 310 -13.28 -22.59 10.15
N ASP A 311 -14.19 -22.28 11.08
CA ASP A 311 -13.93 -22.31 12.52
C ASP A 311 -14.07 -23.72 13.11
N ARG A 312 -13.15 -24.61 12.72
CA ARG A 312 -13.06 -25.99 13.23
C ARG A 312 -12.29 -26.04 14.56
N PRO A 313 -12.62 -26.96 15.49
CA PRO A 313 -11.96 -27.04 16.80
C PRO A 313 -10.42 -27.08 16.74
N TRP A 314 -9.86 -27.94 15.88
CA TRP A 314 -8.41 -28.06 15.73
C TRP A 314 -7.78 -26.79 15.15
N ARG A 315 -8.42 -26.14 14.16
CA ARG A 315 -7.96 -24.86 13.58
C ARG A 315 -7.99 -23.75 14.62
N ARG A 316 -9.05 -23.71 15.43
CA ARG A 316 -9.23 -22.72 16.49
C ARG A 316 -8.14 -22.84 17.55
N TRP A 317 -7.89 -24.06 18.05
CA TRP A 317 -6.87 -24.28 19.08
C TRP A 317 -5.46 -24.15 18.53
N LEU A 318 -5.14 -24.73 17.37
CA LEU A 318 -3.84 -24.53 16.71
C LEU A 318 -3.58 -23.04 16.46
N GLY A 319 -4.59 -22.29 16.00
CA GLY A 319 -4.46 -20.85 15.75
C GLY A 319 -4.20 -20.06 17.03
N ARG A 320 -4.86 -20.41 18.14
CA ARG A 320 -4.61 -19.80 19.47
C ARG A 320 -3.20 -20.12 19.97
N VAL A 321 -2.79 -21.38 19.93
CA VAL A 321 -1.43 -21.80 20.33
C VAL A 321 -0.39 -21.09 19.47
N ALA A 322 -0.59 -21.03 18.16
CA ALA A 322 0.30 -20.32 17.24
C ALA A 322 0.39 -18.82 17.57
N LEU A 323 -0.72 -18.15 17.90
CA LEU A 323 -0.69 -16.75 18.34
C LEU A 323 0.09 -16.58 19.65
N VAL A 324 -0.17 -17.44 20.65
CA VAL A 324 0.52 -17.38 21.94
C VAL A 324 2.01 -17.62 21.75
N LEU A 325 2.42 -18.64 21.00
CA LEU A 325 3.84 -18.90 20.69
C LEU A 325 4.47 -17.75 19.90
N GLY A 326 3.74 -17.16 18.95
CA GLY A 326 4.19 -15.99 18.19
C GLY A 326 4.42 -14.79 19.10
N TYR A 327 3.50 -14.53 20.01
CA TYR A 327 3.58 -13.45 21.00
C TYR A 327 4.69 -13.69 22.04
N LEU A 328 4.84 -14.92 22.57
CA LEU A 328 5.93 -15.27 23.48
C LEU A 328 7.30 -15.14 22.79
N ALA A 329 7.40 -15.53 21.51
CA ALA A 329 8.61 -15.33 20.73
C ALA A 329 8.91 -13.83 20.53
N LEU A 330 7.90 -13.01 20.21
CA LEU A 330 8.07 -11.56 20.10
C LEU A 330 8.53 -10.95 21.42
N TYR A 331 7.88 -11.31 22.52
CA TYR A 331 8.26 -10.88 23.87
C TYR A 331 9.71 -11.26 24.18
N ARG A 332 10.12 -12.51 23.94
CA ARG A 332 11.51 -12.95 24.14
C ARG A 332 12.49 -12.18 23.26
N ILE A 333 12.16 -11.95 21.99
CA ILE A 333 12.97 -11.15 21.07
C ILE A 333 13.11 -9.73 21.60
N SER A 334 12.03 -9.08 22.05
CA SER A 334 12.07 -7.72 22.60
C SER A 334 12.99 -7.63 23.82
N VAL A 335 12.94 -8.60 24.74
CA VAL A 335 13.85 -8.64 25.90
C VAL A 335 15.31 -8.81 25.47
N LEU A 336 15.58 -9.71 24.53
CA LEU A 336 16.94 -9.97 24.05
C LEU A 336 17.51 -8.82 23.21
N ALA A 337 16.65 -8.14 22.46
CA ALA A 337 17.05 -7.05 21.58
C ALA A 337 17.26 -5.75 22.36
N TYR A 338 16.51 -5.51 23.45
CA TYR A 338 16.50 -4.21 24.14
C TYR A 338 17.88 -3.62 24.45
N PRO A 339 18.87 -4.38 24.96
CA PRO A 339 20.22 -3.86 25.23
C PRO A 339 20.93 -3.28 24.00
N TYR A 340 20.47 -3.59 22.79
CA TYR A 340 21.08 -3.19 21.52
C TYR A 340 20.29 -2.10 20.78
N VAL A 341 19.20 -1.58 21.35
CA VAL A 341 18.24 -0.70 20.66
C VAL A 341 18.51 0.80 20.91
N GLY A 342 19.44 1.16 21.80
CA GLY A 342 19.75 2.56 22.12
C GLY A 342 21.24 2.84 22.28
N GLU A 343 21.61 4.12 22.19
CA GLU A 343 22.97 4.57 22.49
C GLU A 343 23.22 4.46 24.00
N LEU A 344 24.24 3.69 24.36
CA LEU A 344 24.60 3.45 25.76
C LEU A 344 25.77 4.36 26.15
N PRO A 345 25.71 5.02 27.32
CA PRO A 345 26.81 5.84 27.84
C PRO A 345 28.14 5.07 27.86
N LYS A 346 29.16 5.63 27.20
CA LYS A 346 30.52 5.05 27.22
C LYS A 346 31.14 5.27 28.61
N ASN A 347 31.89 4.28 29.09
CA ASN A 347 32.63 4.32 30.35
C ASN A 347 31.78 4.50 31.62
N GLN A 348 30.47 4.25 31.57
CA GLN A 348 29.56 4.38 32.73
C GLN A 348 28.76 3.08 32.93
N PRO A 349 29.41 1.97 33.37
CA PRO A 349 28.80 0.65 33.40
C PRO A 349 27.56 0.55 34.31
N GLU A 350 27.55 1.25 35.46
CA GLU A 350 26.41 1.28 36.37
C GLU A 350 25.19 1.98 35.77
N GLN A 351 25.43 3.08 35.04
CA GLN A 351 24.38 3.81 34.34
C GLN A 351 23.80 2.96 33.21
N VAL A 352 24.66 2.28 32.44
CA VAL A 352 24.26 1.33 31.41
C VAL A 352 23.39 0.21 31.98
N ALA A 353 23.81 -0.41 33.09
CA ALA A 353 23.05 -1.46 33.75
C ALA A 353 21.66 -0.97 34.20
N THR A 354 21.57 0.27 34.71
CA THR A 354 20.31 0.89 35.14
C THR A 354 19.37 1.16 33.95
N ILE A 355 19.89 1.70 32.85
CA ILE A 355 19.12 1.96 31.63
C ILE A 355 18.58 0.64 31.06
N VAL A 356 19.44 -0.37 30.94
CA VAL A 356 19.06 -1.68 30.39
C VAL A 356 18.02 -2.38 31.27
N SER A 357 18.24 -2.44 32.59
CA SER A 357 17.31 -3.09 33.53
C SER A 357 15.95 -2.40 33.59
N SER A 358 15.92 -1.06 33.69
CA SER A 358 14.66 -0.30 33.70
C SER A 358 13.90 -0.45 32.38
N GLY A 359 14.61 -0.48 31.26
CA GLY A 359 14.03 -0.70 29.95
C GLY A 359 13.47 -2.10 29.74
N ILE A 360 14.21 -3.15 30.13
CA ILE A 360 13.73 -4.53 30.15
C ILE A 360 12.51 -4.65 31.07
N PHE A 361 12.50 -4.00 32.23
CA PHE A 361 11.33 -3.95 33.11
C PHE A 361 10.11 -3.35 32.40
N ARG A 362 10.26 -2.25 31.66
CA ARG A 362 9.18 -1.68 30.85
C ARG A 362 8.69 -2.65 29.76
N VAL A 363 9.60 -3.40 29.14
CA VAL A 363 9.22 -4.47 28.18
C VAL A 363 8.41 -5.55 28.90
N HIS A 364 8.81 -5.98 30.10
CA HIS A 364 8.06 -6.96 30.89
C HIS A 364 6.67 -6.47 31.29
N ILE A 365 6.52 -5.22 31.73
CA ILE A 365 5.21 -4.64 32.06
C ILE A 365 4.35 -4.52 30.81
N THR A 366 4.90 -3.97 29.72
CA THR A 366 4.16 -3.74 28.48
C THR A 366 3.70 -5.06 27.88
N MET A 367 4.63 -5.98 27.66
CA MET A 367 4.32 -7.26 27.06
C MET A 367 3.57 -8.12 28.07
N GLY A 368 4.09 -8.38 29.27
CA GLY A 368 3.52 -9.34 30.22
C GLY A 368 2.23 -8.92 30.92
N VAL A 369 1.91 -7.63 31.00
CA VAL A 369 0.72 -7.13 31.71
C VAL A 369 -0.19 -6.34 30.77
N VAL A 370 0.30 -5.25 30.17
CA VAL A 370 -0.54 -4.30 29.42
C VAL A 370 -1.20 -4.98 28.22
N VAL A 371 -0.42 -5.66 27.37
CA VAL A 371 -0.96 -6.32 26.16
C VAL A 371 -2.01 -7.40 26.52
N PRO A 372 -1.77 -8.34 27.46
CA PRO A 372 -2.77 -9.29 27.92
C PRO A 372 -4.05 -8.64 28.45
N LEU A 373 -3.94 -7.56 29.23
CA LEU A 373 -5.11 -6.81 29.72
C LEU A 373 -5.90 -6.18 28.58
N LEU A 374 -5.22 -5.60 27.58
CA LEU A 374 -5.89 -5.06 26.39
C LEU A 374 -6.60 -6.15 25.57
N VAL A 375 -5.99 -7.35 25.45
CA VAL A 375 -6.61 -8.51 24.80
C VAL A 375 -7.83 -9.00 25.60
N ALA A 376 -7.72 -9.11 26.92
CA ALA A 376 -8.83 -9.48 27.79
C ALA A 376 -9.98 -8.46 27.69
N ALA A 377 -9.66 -7.17 27.74
CA ALA A 377 -10.63 -6.08 27.56
C ALA A 377 -11.31 -6.15 26.19
N TRP A 378 -10.56 -6.45 25.12
CA TRP A 378 -11.12 -6.65 23.77
C TRP A 378 -12.18 -7.77 23.75
N PHE A 379 -11.91 -8.91 24.37
CA PHE A 379 -12.89 -10.00 24.45
C PHE A 379 -14.04 -9.70 25.41
N ALA A 380 -13.78 -9.00 26.52
CA ALA A 380 -14.80 -8.54 27.46
C ALA A 380 -15.80 -7.61 26.77
N LEU A 381 -15.33 -6.62 25.99
CA LEU A 381 -16.18 -5.72 25.20
C LEU A 381 -17.03 -6.44 24.14
N GLY A 382 -16.59 -7.61 23.67
CA GLY A 382 -17.36 -8.45 22.75
C GLY A 382 -18.55 -9.15 23.41
N ARG A 383 -18.46 -9.40 24.73
CA ARG A 383 -19.51 -10.05 25.53
C ARG A 383 -20.38 -9.04 26.27
N TRP A 384 -19.77 -8.00 26.81
CA TRP A 384 -20.36 -6.99 27.67
C TRP A 384 -20.03 -5.58 27.12
N PRO A 385 -20.78 -5.11 26.11
CA PRO A 385 -20.58 -3.77 25.58
C PRO A 385 -20.94 -2.71 26.63
N LEU A 386 -20.09 -1.68 26.77
CA LEU A 386 -20.32 -0.60 27.73
C LEU A 386 -21.27 0.43 27.14
N LYS A 387 -22.35 0.74 27.85
CA LYS A 387 -23.31 1.78 27.45
C LYS A 387 -23.03 3.06 28.24
N VAL A 388 -22.63 4.13 27.56
CA VAL A 388 -22.33 5.43 28.16
C VAL A 388 -23.18 6.49 27.46
N ARG A 389 -24.23 6.98 28.13
CA ARG A 389 -25.23 7.91 27.55
C ARG A 389 -25.77 7.36 26.22
N ARG A 390 -25.58 8.08 25.11
CA ARG A 390 -26.00 7.72 23.75
C ARG A 390 -25.00 6.82 23.00
N TRP A 391 -23.87 6.46 23.63
CA TRP A 391 -22.80 5.71 23.00
C TRP A 391 -22.79 4.26 23.50
N THR A 392 -22.68 3.32 22.57
CA THR A 392 -22.36 1.92 22.89
C THR A 392 -20.91 1.70 22.51
N ILE A 393 -20.07 1.45 23.50
CA ILE A 393 -18.65 1.12 23.35
C ILE A 393 -18.55 -0.40 23.31
N ASP A 394 -18.51 -0.94 22.09
CA ASP A 394 -18.32 -2.35 21.78
C ASP A 394 -17.02 -2.55 20.96
N GLN A 395 -16.75 -3.80 20.55
CA GLN A 395 -15.63 -4.11 19.65
C GLN A 395 -15.68 -3.29 18.35
N SER A 396 -16.87 -3.04 17.80
CA SER A 396 -17.05 -2.27 16.58
C SER A 396 -16.68 -0.80 16.77
N PHE A 397 -17.03 -0.20 17.91
CA PHE A 397 -16.67 1.17 18.28
C PHE A 397 -15.16 1.32 18.41
N VAL A 398 -14.52 0.45 19.21
CA VAL A 398 -13.06 0.46 19.42
C VAL A 398 -12.32 0.24 18.10
N GLN A 399 -12.76 -0.75 17.31
CA GLN A 399 -12.17 -1.00 15.99
C GLN A 399 -12.29 0.21 15.06
N ARG A 400 -13.40 0.95 15.10
CA ARG A 400 -13.66 2.05 14.18
C ARG A 400 -12.91 3.33 14.55
N TRP A 401 -12.79 3.61 15.85
CA TRP A 401 -12.26 4.88 16.35
C TRP A 401 -10.82 4.79 16.86
N LEU A 402 -10.45 3.75 17.62
CA LEU A 402 -9.12 3.63 18.22
C LEU A 402 -8.15 2.86 17.32
N LEU A 403 -8.56 1.68 16.85
CA LEU A 403 -7.72 0.84 15.99
C LEU A 403 -7.88 1.22 14.51
N GLY A 404 -8.97 1.89 14.17
CA GLY A 404 -9.40 2.08 12.80
C GLY A 404 -8.78 3.29 12.14
N ARG A 405 -8.80 3.29 10.81
CA ARG A 405 -8.28 4.36 9.95
C ARG A 405 -8.77 5.78 10.29
N ARG A 406 -9.86 5.95 11.06
CA ARG A 406 -10.38 7.28 11.43
C ARG A 406 -9.35 8.07 12.22
N LEU A 407 -8.90 7.56 13.37
CA LEU A 407 -7.88 8.24 14.17
C LEU A 407 -6.57 8.37 13.38
N TRP A 408 -6.06 7.25 12.89
CA TRP A 408 -4.73 7.19 12.29
C TRP A 408 -4.60 8.01 11.00
N LEU A 409 -5.59 7.98 10.11
CA LEU A 409 -5.52 8.81 8.91
C LEU A 409 -5.93 10.25 9.17
N THR A 410 -6.81 10.54 10.13
CA THR A 410 -7.12 11.94 10.48
C THR A 410 -5.90 12.64 11.05
N LEU A 411 -5.19 12.02 12.01
CA LEU A 411 -3.91 12.55 12.50
C LEU A 411 -2.92 12.74 11.36
N GLY A 412 -2.82 11.75 10.47
CA GLY A 412 -2.00 11.85 9.28
C GLY A 412 -2.39 12.99 8.34
N VAL A 413 -3.68 13.23 8.10
CA VAL A 413 -4.17 14.30 7.23
C VAL A 413 -3.87 15.67 7.85
N VAL A 414 -4.08 15.82 9.15
CA VAL A 414 -3.74 17.05 9.88
C VAL A 414 -2.24 17.30 9.80
N PHE A 415 -1.42 16.27 10.06
CA PHE A 415 0.04 16.38 9.99
C PHE A 415 0.53 16.77 8.59
N HIS A 416 0.16 16.02 7.54
CA HIS A 416 0.59 16.34 6.17
C HIS A 416 0.00 17.64 5.65
N GLY A 417 -1.22 17.99 6.04
CA GLY A 417 -1.82 19.29 5.75
C GLY A 417 -1.01 20.43 6.36
N PHE A 418 -0.57 20.28 7.61
CA PHE A 418 0.33 21.22 8.25
C PHE A 418 1.65 21.35 7.47
N LEU A 419 2.28 20.24 7.09
CA LEU A 419 3.51 20.27 6.28
C LEU A 419 3.30 21.00 4.94
N ILE A 420 2.17 20.78 4.27
CA ILE A 420 1.84 21.45 3.00
C ILE A 420 1.66 22.95 3.20
N LEU A 421 1.07 23.39 4.30
CA LEU A 421 0.79 24.80 4.54
C LEU A 421 2.03 25.57 5.01
N PHE A 422 2.86 24.97 5.86
CA PHE A 422 3.91 25.68 6.58
C PHE A 422 5.33 25.28 6.21
N MET A 423 5.53 24.11 5.60
CA MET A 423 6.87 23.60 5.31
C MET A 423 7.18 23.47 3.82
N ASN A 424 8.45 23.68 3.46
CA ASN A 424 9.00 23.52 2.12
C ASN A 424 9.73 22.18 1.98
N ILE A 425 9.00 21.07 2.15
CA ILE A 425 9.55 19.69 2.07
C ILE A 425 9.16 18.98 0.76
N GLY A 426 9.00 19.75 -0.32
CA GLY A 426 8.68 19.24 -1.65
C GLY A 426 7.36 18.47 -1.74
N MET A 427 7.35 17.39 -2.52
CA MET A 427 6.15 16.62 -2.86
C MET A 427 5.84 15.46 -1.90
N PHE A 428 6.70 15.21 -0.91
CA PHE A 428 6.51 14.15 0.08
C PHE A 428 5.11 14.14 0.69
N PRO A 429 4.59 15.25 1.27
CA PRO A 429 3.31 15.19 1.96
C PRO A 429 2.13 14.93 1.02
N PHE A 430 2.23 15.33 -0.26
CA PHE A 430 1.20 15.08 -1.25
C PHE A 430 1.10 13.60 -1.60
N ILE A 431 2.24 12.93 -1.85
CA ILE A 431 2.23 11.50 -2.18
C ILE A 431 1.81 10.64 -0.97
N MET A 432 2.20 11.04 0.24
CA MET A 432 1.77 10.34 1.46
C MET A 432 0.25 10.43 1.64
N LEU A 433 -0.36 11.60 1.38
CA LEU A 433 -1.83 11.74 1.35
C LEU A 433 -2.47 10.90 0.23
N MET A 434 -1.84 10.79 -0.94
CA MET A 434 -2.35 9.94 -2.02
C MET A 434 -2.39 8.47 -1.62
N VAL A 435 -1.37 7.98 -0.89
CA VAL A 435 -1.32 6.61 -0.37
C VAL A 435 -2.47 6.32 0.61
N TYR A 436 -3.07 7.33 1.25
CA TYR A 436 -4.24 7.13 2.14
C TYR A 436 -5.48 6.68 1.38
N VAL A 437 -5.56 6.91 0.08
CA VAL A 437 -6.65 6.40 -0.78
C VAL A 437 -6.73 4.88 -0.70
N ALA A 438 -5.59 4.17 -0.55
CA ALA A 438 -5.56 2.71 -0.38
C ALA A 438 -6.24 2.22 0.92
N TRP A 439 -6.54 3.12 1.86
CA TRP A 439 -7.30 2.80 3.07
C TRP A 439 -8.79 3.03 2.93
N LEU A 440 -9.25 3.63 1.82
CA LEU A 440 -10.65 3.82 1.47
C LEU A 440 -11.11 2.75 0.48
N ARG A 441 -12.38 2.37 0.51
CA ARG A 441 -12.96 1.43 -0.47
C ARG A 441 -13.44 2.19 -1.69
N GLY A 442 -13.46 1.56 -2.87
CA GLY A 442 -13.95 2.20 -4.10
C GLY A 442 -15.39 2.71 -3.96
N GLU A 443 -16.25 1.99 -3.22
CA GLU A 443 -17.60 2.42 -2.86
C GLU A 443 -17.62 3.74 -2.06
N GLU A 444 -16.69 3.90 -1.12
CA GLU A 444 -16.61 5.08 -0.25
C GLU A 444 -16.14 6.29 -1.03
N ILE A 445 -15.18 6.08 -1.95
CA ILE A 445 -14.70 7.12 -2.86
C ILE A 445 -15.83 7.52 -3.82
N ALA A 446 -16.57 6.56 -4.37
CA ALA A 446 -17.71 6.83 -5.23
C ALA A 446 -18.80 7.62 -4.50
N ALA A 447 -19.13 7.24 -3.28
CA ALA A 447 -20.12 7.95 -2.46
C ALA A 447 -19.67 9.38 -2.13
N ALA A 448 -18.38 9.57 -1.79
CA ALA A 448 -17.82 10.89 -1.53
C ALA A 448 -17.86 11.79 -2.78
N LEU A 449 -17.42 11.27 -3.92
CA LEU A 449 -17.45 12.02 -5.19
C LEU A 449 -18.88 12.29 -5.67
N HIS A 450 -19.81 11.35 -5.46
CA HIS A 450 -21.22 11.56 -5.75
C HIS A 450 -21.83 12.66 -4.87
N TRP A 451 -21.44 12.73 -3.59
CA TRP A 451 -21.84 13.83 -2.72
C TRP A 451 -21.30 15.16 -3.24
N VAL A 452 -20.01 15.25 -3.60
CA VAL A 452 -19.40 16.46 -4.19
C VAL A 452 -20.13 16.85 -5.47
N TRP A 453 -20.36 15.89 -6.37
CA TRP A 453 -21.09 16.07 -7.62
C TRP A 453 -22.48 16.69 -7.39
N ARG A 454 -23.24 16.16 -6.43
CA ARG A 454 -24.55 16.73 -6.05
C ARG A 454 -24.44 18.14 -5.49
N GLN A 455 -23.40 18.46 -4.69
CA GLN A 455 -23.18 19.82 -4.23
C GLN A 455 -22.87 20.76 -5.40
N LEU A 456 -21.98 20.37 -6.32
CA LEU A 456 -21.65 21.19 -7.49
C LEU A 456 -22.87 21.44 -8.39
N ARG A 457 -23.75 20.43 -8.56
CA ARG A 457 -25.01 20.59 -9.31
C ARG A 457 -26.05 21.48 -8.62
N ARG A 458 -25.89 21.82 -7.34
CA ARG A 458 -26.71 22.83 -6.64
C ARG A 458 -26.21 24.25 -6.89
N THR A 459 -25.01 24.41 -7.46
CA THR A 459 -24.44 25.72 -7.83
C THR A 459 -24.69 26.05 -9.30
N GLY A 460 -24.24 27.23 -9.75
CA GLY A 460 -24.27 27.61 -11.16
C GLY A 460 -23.53 26.66 -12.11
N LEU A 461 -22.63 25.80 -11.58
CA LEU A 461 -21.89 24.80 -12.34
C LEU A 461 -22.77 23.71 -12.97
N ARG A 462 -24.04 23.57 -12.55
CA ARG A 462 -25.01 22.64 -13.16
C ARG A 462 -25.11 22.79 -14.68
N ARG A 463 -24.88 24.00 -15.23
CA ARG A 463 -24.95 24.28 -16.67
C ARG A 463 -23.81 23.65 -17.47
N VAL A 464 -22.66 23.41 -16.83
CA VAL A 464 -21.45 22.86 -17.47
C VAL A 464 -21.30 21.36 -17.18
N LEU A 465 -21.83 20.88 -16.05
CA LEU A 465 -21.73 19.48 -15.66
C LEU A 465 -22.67 18.58 -16.50
N PRO A 466 -22.16 17.47 -17.07
CA PRO A 466 -22.98 16.57 -17.88
C PRO A 466 -24.10 15.93 -17.06
N ALA A 467 -25.34 15.95 -17.57
CA ALA A 467 -26.49 15.32 -16.91
C ALA A 467 -26.29 13.81 -16.68
N SER A 468 -25.51 13.17 -17.54
CA SER A 468 -25.14 11.75 -17.48
C SER A 468 -23.98 11.46 -16.51
N GLY A 469 -23.60 12.37 -15.61
CA GLY A 469 -22.56 12.09 -14.60
C GLY A 469 -23.00 11.12 -13.50
N GLU A 470 -24.31 10.96 -13.27
CA GLU A 470 -24.82 10.10 -12.18
C GLU A 470 -24.40 8.62 -12.32
N GLN A 471 -24.34 8.10 -13.56
CA GLN A 471 -23.87 6.74 -13.87
C GLN A 471 -22.41 6.51 -13.47
N TRP A 472 -21.59 7.55 -13.30
CA TRP A 472 -20.19 7.39 -12.88
C TRP A 472 -20.05 6.88 -11.45
N PHE A 473 -21.11 7.02 -10.65
CA PHE A 473 -21.11 6.70 -9.22
C PHE A 473 -21.88 5.45 -8.86
N GLY A 474 -22.61 4.85 -9.79
CA GLY A 474 -23.39 3.65 -9.48
C GLY A 474 -22.53 2.42 -9.19
N PRO A 475 -23.15 1.27 -8.86
CA PRO A 475 -22.45 0.11 -8.35
C PRO A 475 -21.38 -0.48 -9.26
N ALA A 476 -20.35 -1.03 -8.62
CA ALA A 476 -19.51 -2.03 -9.25
C ALA A 476 -20.18 -3.41 -9.25
N GLN A 477 -19.63 -4.34 -10.04
CA GLN A 477 -20.06 -5.73 -10.06
C GLN A 477 -20.09 -6.34 -8.64
N ARG A 478 -21.12 -7.12 -8.31
CA ARG A 478 -21.12 -7.83 -7.03
C ARG A 478 -20.19 -9.04 -7.10
N PRO A 479 -19.45 -9.36 -6.04
CA PRO A 479 -18.59 -10.54 -6.07
C PRO A 479 -19.35 -11.86 -6.18
N GLU A 480 -20.60 -11.90 -5.72
CA GLU A 480 -21.49 -13.05 -5.88
C GLU A 480 -21.77 -13.39 -7.35
N ASP A 481 -21.73 -12.39 -8.24
CA ASP A 481 -22.02 -12.55 -9.67
C ASP A 481 -20.82 -13.13 -10.45
N LEU A 482 -19.66 -13.32 -9.80
CA LEU A 482 -18.45 -13.82 -10.46
C LEU A 482 -18.32 -15.34 -10.33
N PRO A 483 -18.19 -16.07 -11.45
CA PRO A 483 -17.94 -17.49 -11.40
C PRO A 483 -16.54 -17.76 -10.82
N ALA A 484 -16.44 -18.77 -9.95
CA ALA A 484 -15.15 -19.24 -9.44
C ALA A 484 -14.26 -19.69 -10.61
N ARG A 485 -13.12 -19.01 -10.83
CA ARG A 485 -12.14 -19.35 -11.87
C ARG A 485 -11.04 -20.23 -11.28
N GLY A 486 -10.83 -21.39 -11.89
CA GLY A 486 -9.79 -22.34 -11.47
C GLY A 486 -10.19 -23.18 -10.27
N SER A 487 -9.28 -24.04 -9.83
CA SER A 487 -9.46 -24.82 -8.60
C SER A 487 -8.76 -24.16 -7.42
N LYS A 488 -9.29 -24.40 -6.22
CA LYS A 488 -8.65 -23.94 -4.98
C LYS A 488 -7.34 -24.72 -4.78
N ILE A 489 -6.20 -24.02 -4.67
CA ILE A 489 -4.94 -24.65 -4.24
C ILE A 489 -5.14 -25.18 -2.82
N ALA A 490 -4.80 -26.45 -2.60
CA ALA A 490 -4.94 -27.09 -1.29
C ALA A 490 -4.12 -26.33 -0.23
N ASP A 491 -4.70 -26.15 0.97
CA ASP A 491 -4.04 -25.41 2.06
C ASP A 491 -2.68 -26.01 2.42
N ALA A 492 -2.56 -27.35 2.42
CA ALA A 492 -1.31 -28.06 2.69
C ALA A 492 -0.20 -27.70 1.70
N VAL A 493 -0.52 -27.59 0.40
CA VAL A 493 0.47 -27.19 -0.63
C VAL A 493 0.98 -25.78 -0.37
N VAL A 494 0.08 -24.84 -0.04
CA VAL A 494 0.47 -23.45 0.29
C VAL A 494 1.38 -23.41 1.53
N VAL A 495 1.06 -24.21 2.56
CA VAL A 495 1.88 -24.31 3.78
C VAL A 495 3.26 -24.87 3.47
N VAL A 496 3.36 -25.95 2.69
CA VAL A 496 4.64 -26.54 2.29
C VAL A 496 5.49 -25.53 1.50
N LEU A 497 4.91 -24.83 0.52
CA LEU A 497 5.62 -23.79 -0.22
C LEU A 497 6.13 -22.66 0.69
N GLY A 498 5.33 -22.27 1.70
CA GLY A 498 5.73 -21.30 2.70
C GLY A 498 6.87 -21.78 3.60
N LEU A 499 6.84 -23.04 4.05
CA LEU A 499 7.91 -23.64 4.84
C LEU A 499 9.21 -23.79 4.05
N LEU A 500 9.13 -24.15 2.76
CA LEU A 500 10.30 -24.17 1.87
C LEU A 500 10.93 -22.79 1.73
N LEU A 501 10.11 -21.74 1.55
CA LEU A 501 10.63 -20.36 1.52
C LEU A 501 11.32 -20.00 2.84
N LEU A 502 10.75 -20.38 3.98
CA LEU A 502 11.38 -20.15 5.28
C LEU A 502 12.69 -20.90 5.45
N ALA A 503 12.81 -22.13 4.94
CA ALA A 503 14.05 -22.88 4.96
C ALA A 503 15.15 -22.15 4.16
N ILE A 504 14.80 -21.59 3.00
CA ILE A 504 15.72 -20.78 2.18
C ILE A 504 16.14 -19.51 2.92
N ILE A 505 15.19 -18.80 3.53
CA ILE A 505 15.47 -17.59 4.33
C ILE A 505 16.37 -17.92 5.52
N TYR A 506 16.09 -19.03 6.22
CA TYR A 506 16.90 -19.49 7.35
C TYR A 506 18.33 -19.78 6.91
N LYS A 507 18.51 -20.46 5.78
CA LYS A 507 19.82 -20.72 5.18
C LYS A 507 20.58 -19.44 4.87
N ARG A 508 19.90 -18.42 4.31
CA ARG A 508 20.48 -17.09 4.05
C ARG A 508 20.92 -16.38 5.33
N ILE A 509 20.07 -16.39 6.36
CA ILE A 509 20.37 -15.77 7.66
C ILE A 509 21.51 -16.51 8.37
N GLY A 510 21.61 -17.83 8.18
CA GLY A 510 22.69 -18.67 8.71
C GLY A 510 24.05 -18.46 8.05
N GLY A 511 24.19 -17.51 7.12
CA GLY A 511 25.46 -17.11 6.53
C GLY A 511 25.69 -17.60 5.10
N ASP A 512 24.80 -18.43 4.55
CA ASP A 512 24.94 -18.88 3.16
C ASP A 512 24.63 -17.74 2.18
N ARG A 513 25.64 -17.33 1.41
CA ARG A 513 25.54 -16.24 0.45
C ARG A 513 25.00 -16.70 -0.91
N ASP A 514 24.97 -18.00 -1.21
CA ASP A 514 24.53 -18.53 -2.49
C ASP A 514 23.19 -19.30 -2.39
N VAL A 515 22.14 -18.55 -2.05
CA VAL A 515 20.76 -19.06 -2.06
C VAL A 515 20.02 -18.72 -3.36
N GLY A 516 20.68 -18.06 -4.32
CA GLY A 516 20.06 -17.55 -5.54
C GLY A 516 19.36 -18.65 -6.34
N GLY A 517 20.07 -19.76 -6.60
CA GLY A 517 19.51 -20.92 -7.28
C GLY A 517 18.30 -21.53 -6.57
N LEU A 518 18.32 -21.57 -5.22
CA LEU A 518 17.19 -22.07 -4.43
C LEU A 518 15.97 -21.15 -4.52
N VAL A 519 16.18 -19.83 -4.53
CA VAL A 519 15.10 -18.85 -4.73
C VAL A 519 14.47 -19.02 -6.11
N TYR A 520 15.28 -19.15 -7.17
CA TYR A 520 14.76 -19.38 -8.52
C TYR A 520 14.03 -20.72 -8.64
N ALA A 521 14.55 -21.80 -8.04
CA ALA A 521 13.89 -23.10 -8.00
C ALA A 521 12.54 -23.02 -7.26
N TRP A 522 12.49 -22.32 -6.13
CA TRP A 522 11.26 -22.10 -5.39
C TRP A 522 10.23 -21.28 -6.20
N LEU A 523 10.66 -20.21 -6.88
CA LEU A 523 9.80 -19.43 -7.77
C LEU A 523 9.26 -20.29 -8.93
N GLY A 524 10.12 -21.11 -9.54
CA GLY A 524 9.73 -22.08 -10.57
C GLY A 524 8.71 -23.09 -10.07
N LEU A 525 8.89 -23.63 -8.86
CA LEU A 525 7.94 -24.53 -8.22
C LEU A 525 6.59 -23.85 -7.95
N VAL A 526 6.59 -22.63 -7.42
CA VAL A 526 5.36 -21.84 -7.21
C VAL A 526 4.62 -21.62 -8.54
N ALA A 527 5.33 -21.26 -9.60
CA ALA A 527 4.76 -21.07 -10.92
C ALA A 527 4.18 -22.37 -11.49
N ALA A 528 4.90 -23.49 -11.37
CA ALA A 528 4.43 -24.80 -11.82
C ALA A 528 3.15 -25.23 -11.08
N VAL A 529 3.12 -25.10 -9.75
CA VAL A 529 1.91 -25.38 -8.94
C VAL A 529 0.75 -24.49 -9.39
N ALA A 530 0.97 -23.19 -9.59
CA ALA A 530 -0.06 -22.28 -10.04
C ALA A 530 -0.62 -22.66 -11.43
N LEU A 531 0.24 -23.06 -12.36
CA LEU A 531 -0.16 -23.50 -13.71
C LEU A 531 -0.96 -24.81 -13.67
N VAL A 532 -0.55 -25.78 -12.86
CA VAL A 532 -1.28 -27.06 -12.68
C VAL A 532 -2.69 -26.80 -12.14
N PHE A 533 -2.84 -26.00 -11.08
CA PHE A 533 -4.15 -25.71 -10.49
C PHE A 533 -5.04 -24.82 -11.38
N ARG A 534 -4.43 -24.04 -12.29
CA ARG A 534 -5.12 -23.21 -13.27
C ARG A 534 -5.65 -24.01 -14.46
N PHE A 535 -4.83 -24.91 -15.01
CA PHE A 535 -5.12 -25.59 -16.28
C PHE A 535 -5.47 -27.07 -16.13
N ALA A 536 -4.75 -27.83 -15.30
CA ALA A 536 -4.93 -29.28 -15.18
C ALA A 536 -6.09 -29.67 -14.24
N ALA A 537 -6.47 -28.80 -13.31
CA ALA A 537 -7.50 -29.10 -12.33
C ALA A 537 -8.91 -29.32 -12.90
N ARG A 538 -9.19 -28.89 -14.15
CA ARG A 538 -10.45 -29.25 -14.82
C ARG A 538 -10.53 -30.75 -15.11
N ARG A 539 -9.41 -31.41 -15.44
CA ARG A 539 -9.29 -32.87 -15.68
C ARG A 539 -9.10 -33.65 -14.38
N LEU A 540 -8.30 -33.13 -13.44
CA LEU A 540 -8.01 -33.79 -12.15
C LEU A 540 -9.18 -33.77 -11.14
N ARG A 541 -10.26 -33.04 -11.41
CA ARG A 541 -11.47 -33.01 -10.56
C ARG A 541 -12.10 -34.38 -10.31
N HIS A 542 -11.91 -35.35 -11.21
CA HIS A 542 -12.36 -36.72 -11.00
C HIS A 542 -11.48 -37.52 -10.02
N VAL A 543 -10.20 -37.19 -9.90
CA VAL A 543 -9.23 -37.93 -9.06
C VAL A 543 -9.28 -37.46 -7.60
N PHE A 544 -9.43 -36.15 -7.37
CA PHE A 544 -9.48 -35.59 -6.01
C PHE A 544 -10.87 -35.60 -5.35
N LYS A 545 -11.90 -36.11 -6.06
CA LYS A 545 -13.27 -36.20 -5.56
C LYS A 545 -13.38 -37.10 -4.31
N ASN A 546 -12.43 -38.03 -4.14
CA ASN A 546 -12.39 -38.99 -3.04
C ASN A 546 -11.61 -38.52 -1.80
N MET A 547 -11.03 -37.31 -1.79
CA MET A 547 -10.23 -36.80 -0.66
C MET A 547 -10.88 -35.65 0.12
N SER A 548 -12.07 -35.19 -0.27
CA SER A 548 -12.79 -34.13 0.45
C SER A 548 -14.19 -34.57 0.88
N GLU A 549 -14.27 -35.29 2.00
CA GLU A 549 -15.51 -35.43 2.76
C GLU A 549 -15.86 -34.11 3.47
N VAL A 550 -16.25 -33.11 2.69
CA VAL A 550 -17.00 -31.98 3.23
C VAL A 550 -18.32 -31.95 2.45
N PRO A 551 -19.47 -32.08 3.13
CA PRO A 551 -20.76 -32.07 2.47
C PRO A 551 -20.87 -30.81 1.61
N HIS A 552 -21.29 -31.00 0.35
CA HIS A 552 -21.78 -29.96 -0.53
C HIS A 552 -23.04 -29.31 0.08
N SER A 553 -22.90 -28.56 1.17
CA SER A 553 -23.85 -27.49 1.46
C SER A 553 -23.60 -26.44 0.39
N ALA A 554 -24.59 -26.22 -0.49
CA ALA A 554 -24.63 -25.17 -1.51
C ALA A 554 -23.53 -24.12 -1.32
N ALA A 555 -22.41 -24.30 -2.02
CA ALA A 555 -21.42 -23.26 -2.14
C ALA A 555 -22.14 -22.12 -2.86
N LEU A 556 -22.63 -21.13 -2.10
CA LEU A 556 -23.03 -19.83 -2.61
C LEU A 556 -21.79 -19.28 -3.34
N GLY A 557 -21.77 -19.57 -4.63
CA GLY A 557 -20.59 -19.62 -5.48
C GLY A 557 -20.21 -18.26 -6.01
N GLY A 558 -19.96 -17.32 -5.11
CA GLY A 558 -19.24 -16.09 -5.47
C GLY A 558 -17.74 -16.33 -5.48
N ALA A 559 -17.03 -15.66 -6.40
CA ALA A 559 -15.58 -15.44 -6.22
C ALA A 559 -15.31 -14.86 -4.82
N PRO A 560 -14.12 -15.07 -4.23
CA PRO A 560 -13.75 -14.42 -2.97
C PRO A 560 -13.81 -12.91 -3.17
N GLY A 561 -14.94 -12.30 -2.83
CA GLY A 561 -15.15 -10.88 -2.82
C GLY A 561 -14.95 -10.34 -1.42
N LEU A 562 -14.39 -9.15 -1.32
CA LEU A 562 -14.65 -8.33 -0.15
C LEU A 562 -16.15 -7.98 -0.20
N ALA A 563 -16.94 -8.48 0.76
CA ALA A 563 -18.35 -8.14 0.83
C ALA A 563 -18.51 -6.61 0.84
N GLY A 564 -19.41 -6.09 0.00
CA GLY A 564 -19.74 -4.67 -0.03
C GLY A 564 -20.18 -4.18 1.35
N GLY A 565 -19.85 -2.93 1.69
CA GLY A 565 -20.20 -2.39 3.00
C GLY A 565 -21.71 -2.26 3.19
N ALA A 566 -22.17 -2.30 4.44
CA ALA A 566 -23.56 -1.97 4.81
C ALA A 566 -24.06 -0.62 4.26
N LEU A 567 -23.16 0.32 3.95
CA LEU A 567 -23.46 1.59 3.28
C LEU A 567 -24.15 1.41 1.92
N TYR A 568 -23.94 0.29 1.23
CA TYR A 568 -24.61 -0.01 -0.03
C TYR A 568 -26.11 -0.35 0.15
N ARG A 569 -26.50 -0.94 1.29
CA ARG A 569 -27.92 -1.23 1.58
C ARG A 569 -28.76 0.02 1.81
N ALA A 570 -28.14 1.16 2.14
CA ALA A 570 -28.83 2.41 2.38
C ALA A 570 -28.86 3.36 1.17
N VAL A 571 -28.10 3.06 0.10
CA VAL A 571 -27.95 3.92 -1.09
C VAL A 571 -28.48 3.24 -2.36
N ALA A 572 -28.77 1.94 -2.32
CA ALA A 572 -29.63 1.33 -3.34
C ALA A 572 -31.02 1.97 -3.22
N PRO A 573 -31.59 2.54 -4.31
CA PRO A 573 -33.00 2.86 -4.31
C PRO A 573 -33.78 1.57 -4.07
N ALA A 574 -34.80 1.65 -3.21
CA ALA A 574 -35.81 0.61 -3.06
C ALA A 574 -36.53 0.34 -4.39
#